data_AF-A0A9N9T7Y1-F1
#
_entry.id   AF-A0A9N9T7Y1-F1
#
_cell.length_a   1.000
_cell.length_b   1.000
_cell.length_c   1.000
_cell.angle_alpha   90.00
_cell.angle_beta   90.00
_cell.angle_gamma   90.00
#
_symmetry.space_group_name_H-M   'P 1'
#
loop_
_entity.id
_entity.type
_entity.pdbx_description
1 polymer ?
#
loop_
_entity_poly.entity_id
_entity_poly.type
_entity_poly.pdbx_seq_one_letter_code
_entity_poly.pdbx_strand_id
1 'polypeptide(L)'
;MSLVLRRSTRQALGSMGGSLLAQYERNIIKNCKKNGLSLSGADDLQATYSKMKTCMSSIKIFETPKNEFISKMVECTRASVKETKDCLANDQKYFPEFILDFAKSMVNYKYDDKDLFEDTEIVNCLNNMGRYTVRIEYIKCLGIVSQRTGDDENIPTSRQELCRKFMPGIKCLPDTLKQHCASSTKINKFLDDYSNAVASPCQGSTIAAK
;
A
#
# COMPACT_ATOMS: atom_id res chain seq x y z
N MET A 1 -25.12 5.05 -1.26
CA MET A 1 -23.92 5.89 -1.53
C MET A 1 -24.18 6.83 -2.71
N SER A 2 -24.10 8.15 -2.52
CA SER A 2 -24.19 9.09 -3.65
C SER A 2 -22.94 8.96 -4.55
N LEU A 3 -23.14 9.09 -5.86
CA LEU A 3 -22.09 8.96 -6.89
C LEU A 3 -20.93 9.94 -6.68
N VAL A 4 -21.20 11.07 -6.02
CA VAL A 4 -20.25 12.14 -5.70
C VAL A 4 -19.34 11.72 -4.55
N LEU A 5 -19.88 11.19 -3.44
CA LEU A 5 -19.07 10.70 -2.31
C LEU A 5 -18.16 9.54 -2.73
N ARG A 6 -18.67 8.62 -3.57
CA ARG A 6 -17.88 7.50 -4.12
C ARG A 6 -16.68 7.98 -4.93
N ARG A 7 -16.81 9.08 -5.68
CA ARG A 7 -15.73 9.64 -6.51
C ARG A 7 -14.66 10.33 -5.67
N SER A 8 -15.04 11.12 -4.67
CA SER A 8 -14.09 11.88 -3.85
C SER A 8 -13.19 10.97 -3.00
N THR A 9 -13.76 9.97 -2.32
CA THR A 9 -12.99 8.97 -1.56
C THR A 9 -12.08 8.14 -2.47
N ARG A 10 -12.54 7.82 -3.69
CA ARG A 10 -11.76 7.08 -4.69
C ARG A 10 -10.65 7.93 -5.32
N GLN A 11 -10.82 9.25 -5.46
CA GLN A 11 -9.74 10.14 -5.90
C GLN A 11 -8.69 10.36 -4.80
N ALA A 12 -9.11 10.60 -3.56
CA ALA A 12 -8.19 10.83 -2.44
C ALA A 12 -7.35 9.59 -2.12
N LEU A 13 -7.99 8.42 -1.97
CA LEU A 13 -7.28 7.18 -1.62
C LEU A 13 -6.75 6.41 -2.85
N GLY A 14 -7.40 6.54 -4.01
CA GLY A 14 -6.97 5.87 -5.25
C GLY A 14 -5.74 6.52 -5.89
N SER A 15 -5.56 7.85 -5.75
CA SER A 15 -4.32 8.52 -6.20
C SER A 15 -3.12 8.13 -5.34
N MET A 16 -3.33 7.85 -4.05
CA MET A 16 -2.28 7.35 -3.14
C MET A 16 -1.98 5.86 -3.38
N GLY A 17 -3.01 5.01 -3.53
CA GLY A 17 -2.82 3.58 -3.76
C GLY A 17 -2.26 3.23 -5.14
N GLY A 18 -2.69 3.95 -6.19
CA GLY A 18 -2.20 3.74 -7.56
C GLY A 18 -0.77 4.19 -7.78
N SER A 19 -0.36 5.30 -7.14
CA SER A 19 1.02 5.80 -7.22
C SER A 19 2.00 4.90 -6.47
N LEU A 20 1.59 4.36 -5.32
CA LEU A 20 2.38 3.41 -4.52
C LEU A 20 2.63 2.09 -5.27
N LEU A 21 1.59 1.48 -5.85
CA LEU A 21 1.75 0.23 -6.63
C LEU A 21 2.66 0.43 -7.85
N ALA A 22 2.52 1.56 -8.56
CA ALA A 22 3.40 1.89 -9.68
C ALA A 22 4.85 2.12 -9.23
N GLN A 23 5.08 2.66 -8.04
CA GLN A 23 6.42 2.80 -7.48
C GLN A 23 7.03 1.44 -7.12
N TYR A 24 6.28 0.55 -6.47
CA TYR A 24 6.77 -0.80 -6.17
C TYR A 24 7.11 -1.59 -7.43
N GLU A 25 6.26 -1.54 -8.46
CA GLU A 25 6.53 -2.16 -9.75
C GLU A 25 7.83 -1.64 -10.39
N ARG A 26 8.02 -0.30 -10.42
CA ARG A 26 9.27 0.28 -10.93
C ARG A 26 10.49 -0.19 -10.15
N ASN A 27 10.41 -0.21 -8.82
CA ASN A 27 11.51 -0.65 -7.96
C ASN A 27 11.81 -2.14 -8.19
N ILE A 28 10.80 -2.98 -8.33
CA ILE A 28 10.95 -4.41 -8.61
C ILE A 28 11.63 -4.62 -9.96
N ILE A 29 11.13 -4.00 -11.03
CA ILE A 29 11.72 -4.13 -12.37
C ILE A 29 13.17 -3.62 -12.35
N LYS A 30 13.45 -2.52 -11.66
CA LYS A 30 14.83 -1.99 -11.51
C LYS A 30 15.75 -2.99 -10.82
N ASN A 31 15.32 -3.60 -9.71
CA ASN A 31 16.12 -4.59 -8.98
C ASN A 31 16.31 -5.87 -9.80
N CYS A 32 15.28 -6.34 -10.51
CA CYS A 32 15.41 -7.49 -11.39
C CYS A 32 16.38 -7.24 -12.57
N LYS A 33 16.37 -6.03 -13.16
CA LYS A 33 17.37 -5.64 -14.17
C LYS A 33 18.80 -5.66 -13.60
N LYS A 34 18.99 -5.19 -12.37
CA LYS A 34 20.29 -5.28 -11.67
C LYS A 34 20.75 -6.72 -11.46
N ASN A 35 19.80 -7.66 -11.32
CA ASN A 35 20.06 -9.09 -11.15
C ASN A 35 20.14 -9.86 -12.47
N GLY A 36 20.25 -9.18 -13.62
CA GLY A 36 20.47 -9.80 -14.92
C GLY A 36 19.22 -10.06 -15.75
N LEU A 37 18.05 -9.56 -15.35
CA LEU A 37 16.85 -9.61 -16.20
C LEU A 37 17.10 -8.80 -17.49
N SER A 38 16.89 -9.44 -18.65
CA SER A 38 17.03 -8.79 -19.95
C SER A 38 15.98 -7.67 -20.15
N LEU A 39 16.16 -6.85 -21.19
CA LEU A 39 15.15 -5.86 -21.57
C LEU A 39 13.82 -6.53 -21.91
N SER A 40 13.83 -7.59 -22.72
CA SER A 40 12.61 -8.34 -23.06
C SER A 40 11.95 -8.95 -21.82
N GLY A 41 12.73 -9.50 -20.89
CA GLY A 41 12.20 -10.03 -19.63
C GLY A 41 11.58 -8.95 -18.73
N ALA A 42 12.11 -7.72 -18.77
CA ALA A 42 11.52 -6.60 -18.06
C ALA A 42 10.19 -6.15 -18.69
N ASP A 43 10.08 -6.16 -20.02
CA ASP A 43 8.84 -5.87 -20.73
C ASP A 43 7.76 -6.93 -20.44
N ASP A 44 8.16 -8.21 -20.40
CA ASP A 44 7.28 -9.32 -20.01
C ASP A 44 6.78 -9.16 -18.56
N LEU A 45 7.68 -8.85 -17.63
CA LEU A 45 7.32 -8.60 -16.23
C LEU A 45 6.34 -7.41 -16.11
N GLN A 46 6.56 -6.34 -16.86
CA GLN A 46 5.65 -5.19 -16.92
C GLN A 46 4.27 -5.57 -17.50
N ALA A 47 4.24 -6.42 -18.53
CA ALA A 47 3.00 -6.96 -19.07
C ALA A 47 2.25 -7.81 -18.03
N THR A 48 2.96 -8.60 -17.22
CA THR A 48 2.38 -9.36 -16.11
C THR A 48 1.79 -8.46 -15.03
N TYR A 49 2.47 -7.38 -14.64
CA TYR A 49 1.91 -6.36 -13.75
C TYR A 49 0.68 -5.67 -14.35
N SER A 50 0.66 -5.45 -15.66
CA SER A 50 -0.49 -4.87 -16.35
C SER A 50 -1.70 -5.81 -16.35
N LYS A 51 -1.50 -7.11 -16.57
CA LYS A 51 -2.54 -8.15 -16.42
C LYS A 51 -3.07 -8.21 -14.99
N MET A 52 -2.19 -8.18 -14.00
CA MET A 52 -2.57 -8.11 -12.57
C MET A 52 -3.47 -6.91 -12.30
N LYS A 53 -3.10 -5.70 -12.76
CA LYS A 53 -3.91 -4.47 -12.57
C LYS A 53 -5.28 -4.58 -13.22
N THR A 54 -5.35 -5.11 -14.44
CA THR A 54 -6.62 -5.34 -15.16
C THR A 54 -7.50 -6.36 -14.43
N CYS A 55 -6.92 -7.45 -13.95
CA CYS A 55 -7.62 -8.43 -13.13
C CYS A 55 -8.18 -7.78 -11.86
N MET A 56 -7.35 -7.04 -11.13
CA MET A 56 -7.76 -6.34 -9.90
C MET A 56 -8.86 -5.29 -10.12
N SER A 57 -8.83 -4.57 -11.24
CA SER A 57 -9.81 -3.51 -11.54
C SER A 57 -11.20 -4.07 -11.86
N SER A 58 -11.28 -5.34 -12.29
CA SER A 58 -12.56 -6.04 -12.52
C SER A 58 -13.29 -6.38 -11.21
N ILE A 59 -12.59 -6.38 -10.07
CA ILE A 59 -13.13 -6.75 -8.77
C ILE A 59 -13.56 -5.48 -8.03
N LYS A 60 -14.83 -5.42 -7.65
CA LYS A 60 -15.39 -4.24 -6.98
C LYS A 60 -15.34 -4.39 -5.47
N ILE A 61 -14.52 -3.56 -4.83
CA ILE A 61 -14.45 -3.47 -3.36
C ILE A 61 -15.82 -3.04 -2.81
N PHE A 62 -16.24 -3.67 -1.71
CA PHE A 62 -17.55 -3.53 -1.04
C PHE A 62 -18.78 -4.10 -1.77
N GLU A 63 -18.70 -4.37 -3.08
CA GLU A 63 -19.72 -5.14 -3.81
C GLU A 63 -19.43 -6.65 -3.78
N THR A 64 -18.16 -7.03 -3.59
CA THR A 64 -17.72 -8.42 -3.42
C THR A 64 -17.57 -8.72 -1.93
N PRO A 65 -17.98 -9.90 -1.41
CA PRO A 65 -17.70 -10.30 -0.03
C PRO A 65 -16.20 -10.26 0.29
N LYS A 66 -15.83 -9.90 1.53
CA LYS A 66 -14.42 -9.72 1.97
C LYS A 66 -13.51 -10.89 1.57
N ASN A 67 -13.90 -12.11 1.93
CA ASN A 67 -13.10 -13.31 1.68
C ASN A 67 -12.97 -13.60 0.17
N GLU A 68 -14.02 -13.38 -0.60
CA GLU A 68 -13.99 -13.54 -2.05
C GLU A 68 -13.09 -12.48 -2.71
N PHE A 69 -13.16 -11.21 -2.25
CA PHE A 69 -12.29 -10.14 -2.72
C PHE A 69 -10.82 -10.46 -2.47
N ILE A 70 -10.49 -10.94 -1.26
CA ILE A 70 -9.12 -11.36 -0.91
C ILE A 70 -8.67 -12.54 -1.77
N SER A 71 -9.52 -13.55 -1.96
CA SER A 71 -9.21 -14.71 -2.79
C SER A 71 -8.90 -14.30 -4.23
N LYS A 72 -9.75 -13.48 -4.84
CA LYS A 72 -9.54 -12.98 -6.21
C LYS A 72 -8.29 -12.10 -6.31
N MET A 73 -7.96 -11.32 -5.28
CA MET A 73 -6.71 -10.56 -5.22
C MET A 73 -5.47 -11.46 -5.21
N VAL A 74 -5.49 -12.56 -4.44
CA VAL A 74 -4.41 -13.57 -4.45
C VAL A 74 -4.29 -14.23 -5.82
N GLU A 75 -5.41 -14.51 -6.48
CA GLU A 75 -5.41 -15.06 -7.83
C GLU A 75 -4.81 -14.09 -8.85
N CYS A 76 -5.27 -12.83 -8.87
CA CYS A 76 -4.77 -11.80 -9.78
C CYS A 76 -3.27 -11.51 -9.63
N THR A 77 -2.72 -11.69 -8.43
CA THR A 77 -1.31 -11.40 -8.11
C THR A 77 -0.39 -12.61 -8.26
N ARG A 78 -0.93 -13.82 -8.48
CA ARG A 78 -0.15 -15.06 -8.48
C ARG A 78 1.02 -15.04 -9.48
N ALA A 79 0.76 -14.61 -10.72
CA ALA A 79 1.77 -14.57 -11.77
C ALA A 79 2.85 -13.52 -11.49
N SER A 80 2.46 -12.30 -11.12
CA SER A 80 3.41 -11.21 -10.82
C SER A 80 4.26 -11.53 -9.60
N VAL A 81 3.70 -12.13 -8.55
CA VAL A 81 4.45 -12.59 -7.37
C VAL A 81 5.48 -13.64 -7.78
N LYS A 82 5.09 -14.63 -8.59
CA LYS A 82 6.00 -15.68 -9.05
C LYS A 82 7.15 -15.10 -9.88
N GLU A 83 6.86 -14.36 -10.93
CA GLU A 83 7.88 -13.80 -11.83
C GLU A 83 8.81 -12.82 -11.11
N THR A 84 8.26 -12.03 -10.17
CA THR A 84 9.07 -11.16 -9.32
C THR A 84 10.04 -11.97 -8.44
N LYS A 85 9.58 -13.07 -7.82
CA LYS A 85 10.48 -13.93 -7.04
C LYS A 85 11.56 -14.56 -7.91
N ASP A 86 11.23 -14.95 -9.13
CA ASP A 86 12.17 -15.61 -10.04
C ASP A 86 13.30 -14.66 -10.49
N CYS A 87 13.05 -13.34 -10.56
CA CYS A 87 14.06 -12.35 -10.97
C CYS A 87 14.77 -11.60 -9.83
N LEU A 88 14.25 -11.66 -8.59
CA LEU A 88 14.88 -11.06 -7.44
C LEU A 88 16.01 -11.93 -6.85
N ALA A 89 16.96 -11.27 -6.18
CA ALA A 89 17.99 -11.96 -5.40
C ALA A 89 17.33 -12.78 -4.28
N ASN A 90 17.98 -13.86 -3.84
CA ASN A 90 17.39 -14.81 -2.88
C ASN A 90 16.92 -14.16 -1.58
N ASP A 91 17.68 -13.18 -1.09
CA ASP A 91 17.39 -12.38 0.10
C ASP A 91 16.27 -11.35 -0.10
N GLN A 92 15.92 -11.01 -1.35
CA GLN A 92 14.84 -10.10 -1.71
C GLN A 92 13.51 -10.80 -2.05
N LYS A 93 13.48 -12.14 -2.15
CA LYS A 93 12.29 -12.92 -2.54
C LYS A 93 11.07 -12.77 -1.60
N TYR A 94 11.28 -12.27 -0.38
CA TYR A 94 10.17 -11.95 0.56
C TYR A 94 9.32 -10.76 0.08
N PHE A 95 9.89 -9.86 -0.73
CA PHE A 95 9.29 -8.57 -1.06
C PHE A 95 7.91 -8.64 -1.75
N PRO A 96 7.71 -9.46 -2.80
CA PRO A 96 6.38 -9.57 -3.41
C PRO A 96 5.30 -10.13 -2.44
N GLU A 97 5.67 -11.00 -1.51
CA GLU A 97 4.74 -11.48 -0.46
C GLU A 97 4.43 -10.39 0.55
N PHE A 98 5.43 -9.60 0.94
CA PHE A 98 5.23 -8.45 1.83
C PHE A 98 4.21 -7.46 1.23
N ILE A 99 4.31 -7.15 -0.06
CA ILE A 99 3.36 -6.27 -0.75
C ILE A 99 1.94 -6.87 -0.74
N LEU A 100 1.83 -8.18 -0.98
CA LEU A 100 0.55 -8.88 -0.95
C LEU A 100 -0.06 -8.89 0.45
N ASP A 101 0.73 -9.13 1.50
CA ASP A 101 0.29 -9.09 2.90
C ASP A 101 -0.17 -7.68 3.28
N PHE A 102 0.57 -6.65 2.85
CA PHE A 102 0.16 -5.26 2.99
C PHE A 102 -1.18 -4.98 2.31
N ALA A 103 -1.35 -5.42 1.06
CA ALA A 103 -2.60 -5.24 0.34
C ALA A 103 -3.79 -5.94 1.02
N LYS A 104 -3.61 -7.18 1.50
CA LYS A 104 -4.60 -7.92 2.28
C LYS A 104 -4.97 -7.18 3.57
N SER A 105 -3.98 -6.67 4.30
CA SER A 105 -4.21 -5.91 5.53
C SER A 105 -5.03 -4.65 5.27
N MET A 106 -4.69 -3.88 4.23
CA MET A 106 -5.45 -2.70 3.84
C MET A 106 -6.87 -3.04 3.37
N VAL A 107 -7.07 -4.20 2.75
CA VAL A 107 -8.41 -4.69 2.41
C VAL A 107 -9.20 -5.04 3.66
N ASN A 108 -8.62 -5.78 4.62
CA ASN A 108 -9.28 -6.10 5.89
C ASN A 108 -9.74 -4.82 6.60
N TYR A 109 -8.83 -3.86 6.79
CA TYR A 109 -9.15 -2.54 7.33
C TYR A 109 -10.33 -1.88 6.62
N LYS A 110 -10.32 -1.84 5.29
CA LYS A 110 -11.41 -1.22 4.52
C LYS A 110 -12.76 -1.91 4.75
N TYR A 111 -12.79 -3.24 4.81
CA TYR A 111 -14.03 -3.98 5.03
C TYR A 111 -14.50 -3.90 6.48
N ASP A 112 -13.58 -3.97 7.45
CA ASP A 112 -13.90 -3.95 8.88
C ASP A 112 -14.40 -2.56 9.30
N ASP A 113 -13.89 -1.49 8.68
CA ASP A 113 -14.32 -0.11 8.90
C ASP A 113 -15.20 0.44 7.75
N LYS A 114 -15.88 -0.43 6.99
CA LYS A 114 -16.68 -0.03 5.81
C LYS A 114 -17.64 1.12 6.12
N ASP A 115 -18.33 1.06 7.25
CA ASP A 115 -19.30 2.08 7.66
C ASP A 115 -18.65 3.44 7.94
N LEU A 116 -17.40 3.44 8.44
CA LEU A 116 -16.64 4.68 8.64
C LEU A 116 -16.29 5.35 7.31
N PHE A 117 -16.10 4.60 6.22
CA PHE A 117 -15.87 5.18 4.89
C PHE A 117 -17.12 5.84 4.28
N GLU A 118 -18.30 5.57 4.84
CA GLU A 118 -19.57 6.22 4.44
C GLU A 118 -19.96 7.37 5.40
N ASP A 119 -19.28 7.48 6.54
CA ASP A 119 -19.52 8.53 7.53
C ASP A 119 -19.06 9.91 7.03
N THR A 120 -19.93 10.91 7.15
CA THR A 120 -19.68 12.26 6.63
C THR A 120 -18.50 12.94 7.31
N GLU A 121 -18.26 12.67 8.58
CA GLU A 121 -17.13 13.23 9.34
C GLU A 121 -15.80 12.70 8.80
N ILE A 122 -15.71 11.39 8.58
CA ILE A 122 -14.54 10.73 8.01
C ILE A 122 -14.31 11.19 6.56
N VAL A 123 -15.36 11.24 5.75
CA VAL A 123 -15.27 11.71 4.36
C VAL A 123 -14.79 13.16 4.30
N ASN A 124 -15.31 14.04 5.15
CA ASN A 124 -14.86 15.43 5.23
C ASN A 124 -13.39 15.52 5.66
N CYS A 125 -12.97 14.71 6.64
CA CYS A 125 -11.58 14.62 7.05
C CYS A 125 -10.66 14.19 5.89
N LEU A 126 -11.00 13.09 5.21
CA LEU A 126 -10.22 12.56 4.07
C LEU A 126 -10.16 13.54 2.90
N ASN A 127 -11.19 14.36 2.69
CA ASN A 127 -11.18 15.40 1.65
C ASN A 127 -10.09 16.46 1.88
N ASN A 128 -9.57 16.62 3.11
CA ASN A 128 -8.39 17.48 3.33
C ASN A 128 -7.16 16.99 2.55
N MET A 129 -7.01 15.68 2.29
CA MET A 129 -5.95 15.16 1.41
C MET A 129 -6.12 15.58 -0.05
N GLY A 130 -7.27 16.13 -0.43
CA GLY A 130 -7.45 16.79 -1.73
C GLY A 130 -6.74 18.14 -1.84
N ARG A 131 -6.43 18.79 -0.70
CA ARG A 131 -5.79 20.11 -0.66
C ARG A 131 -4.30 19.97 -0.92
N TYR A 132 -3.78 20.81 -1.82
CA TYR A 132 -2.37 20.78 -2.22
C TYR A 132 -1.40 20.96 -1.04
N THR A 133 -1.70 21.87 -0.11
CA THR A 133 -0.86 22.14 1.07
C THR A 133 -0.75 20.92 1.98
N VAL A 134 -1.87 20.23 2.23
CA VAL A 134 -1.92 19.01 3.05
C VAL A 134 -1.13 17.88 2.39
N ARG A 135 -1.20 17.75 1.05
CA ARG A 135 -0.37 16.79 0.31
C ARG A 135 1.13 17.08 0.44
N ILE A 136 1.53 18.34 0.38
CA ILE A 136 2.93 18.73 0.60
C ILE A 136 3.40 18.34 2.00
N GLU A 137 2.60 18.59 3.04
CA GLU A 137 2.96 18.22 4.42
C GLU A 137 3.15 16.72 4.56
N TYR A 138 2.25 15.93 4.00
CA TYR A 138 2.37 14.47 3.96
C TYR A 138 3.64 14.01 3.23
N ILE A 139 3.91 14.55 2.03
CA ILE A 139 5.12 14.23 1.24
C ILE A 139 6.39 14.65 1.99
N LYS A 140 6.37 15.81 2.66
CA LYS A 140 7.50 16.30 3.46
C LYS A 140 7.77 15.36 4.64
N CYS A 141 6.73 14.88 5.31
CA CYS A 141 6.89 13.87 6.37
C CYS A 141 7.56 12.60 5.83
N LEU A 142 7.07 12.07 4.71
CA LEU A 142 7.68 10.90 4.07
C LEU A 142 9.14 11.14 3.66
N GLY A 143 9.45 12.33 3.13
CA GLY A 143 10.82 12.71 2.77
C GLY A 143 11.78 12.77 3.96
N ILE A 144 11.34 13.36 5.08
CA ILE A 144 12.12 13.40 6.33
C ILE A 144 12.36 11.98 6.85
N VAL A 145 11.32 11.13 6.83
CA VAL A 145 11.45 9.73 7.24
C VAL A 145 12.44 8.99 6.35
N SER A 146 12.27 9.08 5.02
CA SER A 146 13.14 8.43 4.03
C SER A 146 14.62 8.81 4.23
N GLN A 147 14.91 10.11 4.42
CA GLN A 147 16.26 10.60 4.74
C GLN A 147 16.79 10.01 6.05
N ARG A 148 15.97 10.00 7.11
CA ARG A 148 16.37 9.47 8.42
C ARG A 148 16.62 7.97 8.39
N THR A 149 15.88 7.21 7.59
CA THR A 149 16.00 5.75 7.52
C THR A 149 17.04 5.26 6.52
N GLY A 150 17.58 6.17 5.70
CA GLY A 150 18.45 5.83 4.57
C GLY A 150 17.72 4.96 3.55
N ASP A 151 16.48 5.34 3.25
CA ASP A 151 15.68 4.66 2.23
C ASP A 151 16.19 5.02 0.83
N ASP A 152 16.25 4.05 -0.06
CA ASP A 152 16.72 4.22 -1.43
C ASP A 152 15.84 3.42 -2.40
N GLU A 153 16.21 3.35 -3.68
CA GLU A 153 15.42 2.62 -4.68
C GLU A 153 15.68 1.10 -4.67
N ASN A 154 16.54 0.59 -3.78
CA ASN A 154 16.84 -0.83 -3.68
C ASN A 154 15.84 -1.53 -2.75
N ILE A 155 15.48 -2.76 -3.11
CA ILE A 155 14.71 -3.60 -2.21
C ILE A 155 15.62 -4.02 -1.05
N PRO A 156 15.26 -3.78 0.22
CA PRO A 156 16.08 -4.20 1.36
C PRO A 156 16.34 -5.70 1.35
N THR A 157 17.47 -6.12 1.90
CA THR A 157 17.92 -7.53 1.88
C THR A 157 17.13 -8.43 2.84
N SER A 158 16.23 -7.86 3.66
CA SER A 158 15.37 -8.63 4.55
C SER A 158 14.08 -7.88 4.88
N ARG A 159 13.05 -8.65 5.27
CA ARG A 159 11.79 -8.11 5.79
C ARG A 159 12.03 -7.21 7.02
N GLN A 160 12.99 -7.57 7.87
CA GLN A 160 13.32 -6.78 9.07
C GLN A 160 13.89 -5.41 8.69
N GLU A 161 14.81 -5.36 7.72
CA GLU A 161 15.37 -4.10 7.24
C GLU A 161 14.29 -3.24 6.57
N LEU A 162 13.44 -3.85 5.73
CA LEU A 162 12.29 -3.17 5.14
C LEU A 162 11.39 -2.58 6.22
N CYS A 163 11.02 -3.36 7.23
CA CYS A 163 10.18 -2.88 8.32
C CYS A 163 10.83 -1.78 9.14
N ARG A 164 12.15 -1.83 9.39
CA ARG A 164 12.90 -0.76 10.06
C ARG A 164 12.79 0.57 9.29
N LYS A 165 12.84 0.52 7.96
CA LYS A 165 12.71 1.70 7.07
C LYS A 165 11.25 2.15 6.93
N PHE A 166 10.32 1.21 6.84
CA PHE A 166 8.90 1.46 6.57
C PHE A 166 8.10 1.95 7.78
N MET A 167 8.28 1.33 8.95
CA MET A 167 7.50 1.59 10.17
C MET A 167 7.48 3.07 10.60
N PRO A 168 8.60 3.81 10.54
CA PRO A 168 8.60 5.25 10.78
C PRO A 168 7.61 6.07 9.94
N GLY A 169 7.33 5.67 8.70
CA GLY A 169 6.48 6.41 7.77
C GLY A 169 4.99 6.25 8.03
N ILE A 170 4.60 5.26 8.84
CA ILE A 170 3.19 4.90 9.10
C ILE A 170 2.41 6.06 9.70
N LYS A 171 3.08 6.85 10.56
CA LYS A 171 2.45 7.97 11.25
C LYS A 171 2.29 9.22 10.40
N CYS A 172 2.93 9.31 9.23
CA CYS A 172 2.82 10.49 8.38
C CYS A 172 1.38 10.80 7.96
N LEU A 173 0.59 9.82 7.53
CA LEU A 173 -0.80 10.09 7.15
C LEU A 173 -1.69 10.44 8.37
N PRO A 174 -1.70 9.65 9.46
CA PRO A 174 -2.41 10.01 10.69
C PRO A 174 -2.06 11.39 11.24
N ASP A 175 -0.77 11.71 11.35
CA ASP A 175 -0.33 12.95 11.96
C ASP A 175 -0.68 14.16 11.08
N THR A 176 -0.55 14.03 9.76
CA THR A 176 -1.02 15.07 8.83
C THR A 176 -2.53 15.26 8.95
N LEU A 177 -3.33 14.18 8.91
CA LEU A 177 -4.79 14.31 8.98
C LEU A 177 -5.27 14.88 10.32
N LYS A 178 -4.66 14.51 11.44
CA LYS A 178 -4.99 15.04 12.78
C LYS A 178 -4.83 16.57 12.88
N GLN A 179 -3.99 17.19 12.04
CA GLN A 179 -3.83 18.65 12.01
C GLN A 179 -4.97 19.37 11.26
N HIS A 180 -5.66 18.67 10.35
CA HIS A 180 -6.66 19.28 9.46
C HIS A 180 -8.09 18.79 9.70
N CYS A 181 -8.27 17.79 10.57
CA CYS A 181 -9.56 17.22 10.91
C CYS A 181 -9.96 17.56 12.34
N ALA A 182 -11.27 17.65 12.60
CA ALA A 182 -11.77 17.78 13.97
C ALA A 182 -11.37 16.52 14.77
N SER A 183 -10.96 16.69 16.04
CA SER A 183 -10.69 15.54 16.88
C SER A 183 -12.00 14.91 17.34
N SER A 184 -12.21 13.65 16.99
CA SER A 184 -13.34 12.85 17.45
C SER A 184 -12.96 11.39 17.64
N THR A 185 -13.80 10.66 18.38
CA THR A 185 -13.62 9.22 18.57
C THR A 185 -13.58 8.46 17.25
N LYS A 186 -14.41 8.85 16.27
CA LYS A 186 -14.46 8.19 14.94
C LYS A 186 -13.19 8.45 14.14
N ILE A 187 -12.73 9.69 14.08
CA ILE A 187 -11.50 10.05 13.36
C ILE A 187 -10.29 9.37 14.00
N ASN A 188 -10.20 9.38 15.33
CA ASN A 188 -9.09 8.73 16.03
C ASN A 188 -9.08 7.22 15.78
N LYS A 189 -10.24 6.54 15.92
CA LYS A 189 -10.38 5.13 15.57
C LYS A 189 -9.93 4.85 14.14
N PHE A 190 -10.46 5.59 13.17
CA PHE A 190 -10.13 5.42 11.74
C PHE A 190 -8.62 5.52 11.44
N LEU A 191 -7.92 6.48 12.06
CA LEU A 191 -6.48 6.69 11.86
C LEU A 191 -5.60 5.68 12.62
N ASP A 192 -6.07 5.21 13.77
CA ASP A 192 -5.40 4.17 14.53
C ASP A 192 -5.54 2.80 13.83
N ASP A 193 -6.72 2.49 13.31
CA ASP A 193 -6.96 1.28 12.51
C ASP A 193 -6.16 1.30 11.20
N TYR A 194 -6.07 2.46 10.54
CA TYR A 194 -5.15 2.66 9.42
C TYR A 194 -3.70 2.35 9.82
N SER A 195 -3.24 2.91 10.95
CA SER A 195 -1.86 2.67 11.43
C SER A 195 -1.61 1.18 11.67
N ASN A 196 -2.56 0.49 12.29
CA ASN A 196 -2.48 -0.95 12.57
C ASN A 196 -2.47 -1.76 11.28
N ALA A 197 -3.32 -1.43 10.32
CA ALA A 197 -3.38 -2.10 9.03
C ALA A 197 -2.06 -1.95 8.25
N VAL A 198 -1.48 -0.76 8.24
CA VAL A 198 -0.20 -0.49 7.59
C VAL A 198 0.96 -1.19 8.32
N ALA A 199 0.92 -1.27 9.65
CA ALA A 199 1.96 -1.91 10.46
C ALA A 199 1.92 -3.45 10.44
N SER A 200 0.74 -4.03 10.20
CA SER A 200 0.50 -5.48 10.28
C SER A 200 1.52 -6.36 9.53
N PRO A 201 1.92 -6.05 8.27
CA PRO A 201 2.95 -6.81 7.57
C PRO A 201 4.33 -6.82 8.25
N CYS A 202 4.57 -5.93 9.21
CA CYS A 202 5.79 -5.89 10.00
C CYS A 202 5.66 -6.53 11.38
N GLN A 203 4.44 -6.76 11.87
CA GLN A 203 4.16 -7.28 13.22
C GLN A 203 4.26 -8.81 13.31
N GLY A 204 4.20 -9.53 12.19
CA GLY A 204 4.42 -10.99 12.13
C GLY A 204 5.88 -11.43 12.02
N SER A 205 6.84 -10.50 12.14
CA SER A 205 8.28 -10.74 11.96
C SER A 205 9.03 -10.99 13.28
N THR A 206 8.37 -11.56 14.29
CA THR A 206 9.05 -12.09 15.48
C THR A 206 9.84 -13.34 15.09
N ILE A 207 11.12 -13.11 14.77
CA ILE A 207 12.28 -13.95 15.11
C ILE A 207 11.96 -15.46 15.19
N ALA A 208 12.05 -16.16 14.06
CA ALA A 208 12.46 -17.57 14.10
C ALA A 208 13.99 -17.60 14.28
N ALA A 209 14.45 -17.29 15.48
CA ALA A 209 15.75 -17.75 15.94
C ALA A 209 15.51 -19.16 16.49
N LYS A 210 15.97 -20.16 15.74
CA LYS A 210 16.42 -21.44 16.27
C LYS A 210 17.76 -21.72 15.65
#